data_AF-A0A1H7QR60-F1
#
_entry.id   AF-A0A1H7QR60-F1
#
_cell.length_a   1.000
_cell.length_b   1.000
_cell.length_c   1.000
_cell.angle_alpha   90.00
_cell.angle_beta   90.00
_cell.angle_gamma   90.00
#
_symmetry.space_group_name_H-M   'P 1'
#
loop_
_entity.id
_entity.type
_entity.pdbx_description
1 polymer ?
#
loop_
_entity_poly.entity_id
_entity_poly.type
_entity_poly.pdbx_seq_one_letter_code
_entity_poly.pdbx_strand_id
1 'polypeptide(L)'
;MTHYPKALLGSIALAASLMTGLYLNAQEGEMAKKIMMYYGGFEVEEMFDASQWFTQGMYQPRNIEADGSASNVTMLRRQLKPFTAEHLAELPYIGSSELRKEFPELDRTTLLDTPPELSHRIRYTYSAFAEPNKPEDYYYLYLELEGRKFAVLFSRDALTGGNLTGKNASEVRGDYAAQAAHRQAFSEIAEHERKAR
;
A
#
# COMPACT_ATOMS: atom_id res chain seq x y z
N MET A 1 83.55 19.37 -35.31
CA MET A 1 83.34 18.04 -35.90
C MET A 1 82.05 17.46 -35.31
N THR A 2 80.91 17.72 -35.94
CA THR A 2 80.20 16.77 -36.84
C THR A 2 79.92 15.41 -36.17
N HIS A 3 78.70 15.22 -35.69
CA HIS A 3 77.68 14.43 -36.40
C HIS A 3 76.36 14.39 -35.61
N TYR A 4 75.28 14.85 -36.26
CA TYR A 4 73.93 14.35 -36.00
C TYR A 4 73.80 12.95 -36.60
N PRO A 5 72.91 12.12 -36.04
CA PRO A 5 71.95 11.46 -36.90
C PRO A 5 70.51 11.80 -36.48
N LYS A 6 69.73 12.13 -37.52
CA LYS A 6 68.28 12.23 -37.54
C LYS A 6 67.67 10.83 -37.49
N ALA A 7 66.49 10.76 -36.87
CA ALA A 7 65.23 10.26 -37.46
C ALA A 7 64.45 9.25 -36.59
N LEU A 8 63.13 9.37 -36.75
CA LEU A 8 61.99 8.56 -36.31
C LEU A 8 61.49 8.80 -34.87
N LEU A 9 60.44 9.60 -34.68
CA LEU A 9 59.00 9.32 -34.91
C LEU A 9 58.46 8.21 -34.00
N GLY A 10 57.50 8.56 -33.15
CA GLY A 10 56.53 7.59 -32.64
C GLY A 10 56.02 7.82 -31.22
N SER A 11 54.88 8.51 -31.14
CA SER A 11 53.76 8.16 -30.25
C SER A 11 53.86 8.47 -28.75
N ILE A 12 53.02 9.42 -28.34
CA ILE A 12 52.55 9.68 -26.98
C ILE A 12 51.92 8.39 -26.42
N ALA A 13 52.46 7.87 -25.32
CA ALA A 13 51.80 6.87 -24.50
C ALA A 13 51.42 7.48 -23.14
N LEU A 14 50.11 7.57 -22.92
CA LEU A 14 49.47 7.94 -21.66
C LEU A 14 49.89 6.96 -20.56
N ALA A 15 50.44 7.46 -19.46
CA ALA A 15 50.57 6.72 -18.21
C ALA A 15 50.11 7.61 -17.05
N ALA A 16 48.79 7.78 -16.94
CA ALA A 16 48.17 8.24 -15.70
C ALA A 16 47.76 7.00 -14.90
N SER A 17 48.65 6.56 -14.02
CA SER A 17 48.31 5.72 -12.88
C SER A 17 47.45 6.53 -11.92
N LEU A 18 46.27 6.04 -11.51
CA LEU A 18 45.62 6.40 -10.24
C LEU A 18 44.52 5.38 -9.90
N MET A 19 44.82 4.57 -8.87
CA MET A 19 43.87 4.20 -7.80
C MET A 19 42.52 3.58 -8.18
N THR A 20 42.49 2.29 -8.49
CA THR A 20 41.27 1.45 -8.37
C THR A 20 41.56 0.01 -7.94
N GLY A 21 42.68 -0.23 -7.27
CA GLY A 21 42.90 -1.49 -6.56
C GLY A 21 42.46 -1.33 -5.11
N LEU A 22 41.17 -1.57 -4.81
CA LEU A 22 40.58 -1.96 -3.51
C LEU A 22 39.04 -1.79 -3.41
N TYR A 23 38.31 -1.77 -4.54
CA TYR A 23 36.82 -1.82 -4.54
C TYR A 23 36.27 -2.99 -5.38
N LEU A 24 36.94 -4.15 -5.34
CA LEU A 24 36.49 -5.36 -6.03
C LEU A 24 36.28 -6.55 -5.06
N ASN A 25 35.89 -6.29 -3.81
CA ASN A 25 35.54 -7.34 -2.84
C ASN A 25 34.40 -6.94 -1.91
N ALA A 26 33.23 -6.62 -2.47
CA ALA A 26 31.99 -6.52 -1.69
C ALA A 26 30.73 -6.79 -2.52
N GLN A 27 30.79 -7.65 -3.54
CA GLN A 27 29.62 -7.96 -4.38
C GLN A 27 29.41 -9.44 -4.69
N GLU A 28 29.92 -10.34 -3.84
CA GLU A 28 29.57 -11.76 -3.87
C GLU A 28 29.36 -12.24 -2.43
N GLY A 29 28.11 -12.39 -1.99
CA GLY A 29 27.83 -13.13 -0.75
C GLY A 29 26.52 -12.86 -0.01
N GLU A 30 25.91 -11.68 -0.10
CA GLU A 30 24.58 -11.46 0.45
C GLU A 30 23.53 -11.67 -0.63
N MET A 31 23.03 -12.90 -0.75
CA MET A 31 21.73 -13.13 -1.41
C MET A 31 20.73 -12.19 -0.74
N ALA A 32 20.17 -11.24 -1.50
CA ALA A 32 19.15 -10.33 -0.99
C ALA A 32 18.12 -11.14 -0.19
N LYS A 33 17.98 -10.82 1.10
CA LYS A 33 17.14 -11.61 2.02
C LYS A 33 15.75 -11.76 1.42
N LYS A 34 15.34 -13.00 1.17
CA LYS A 34 14.01 -13.30 0.64
C LYS A 34 12.94 -12.80 1.60
N ILE A 35 11.93 -12.12 1.05
CA ILE A 35 10.76 -11.69 1.79
C ILE A 35 9.63 -12.66 1.45
N MET A 36 9.35 -13.56 2.38
CA MET A 36 8.29 -14.55 2.25
C MET A 36 6.98 -13.96 2.78
N MET A 37 5.90 -14.06 2.01
CA MET A 37 4.58 -13.56 2.39
C MET A 37 3.53 -14.66 2.25
N TYR A 38 2.58 -14.68 3.17
CA TYR A 38 1.31 -15.39 3.02
C TYR A 38 0.42 -14.68 2.00
N TYR A 39 -0.51 -15.43 1.44
CA TYR A 39 -1.56 -14.92 0.56
C TYR A 39 -2.90 -15.58 0.88
N GLY A 40 -3.98 -14.95 0.45
CA GLY A 40 -5.33 -15.48 0.63
C GLY A 40 -5.85 -15.28 2.05
N GLY A 41 -6.85 -16.09 2.41
CA GLY A 41 -7.44 -16.10 3.75
C GLY A 41 -6.64 -16.96 4.74
N PHE A 42 -7.09 -16.97 6.00
CA PHE A 42 -6.46 -17.73 7.09
C PHE A 42 -6.35 -19.25 6.84
N GLU A 43 -7.10 -19.78 5.86
CA GLU A 43 -7.07 -21.18 5.44
C GLU A 43 -5.77 -21.56 4.70
N VAL A 44 -5.02 -20.58 4.19
CA VAL A 44 -3.83 -20.81 3.34
C VAL A 44 -2.57 -20.62 4.19
N GLU A 45 -1.90 -21.73 4.49
CA GLU A 45 -0.62 -21.74 5.21
C GLU A 45 0.60 -21.71 4.28
N GLU A 46 0.40 -21.45 2.99
CA GLU A 46 1.47 -21.37 2.00
C GLU A 46 2.06 -19.96 1.91
N MET A 47 3.38 -19.90 1.76
CA MET A 47 4.11 -18.64 1.56
C MET A 47 4.78 -18.63 0.19
N PHE A 48 4.89 -17.45 -0.40
CA PHE A 48 5.63 -17.24 -1.65
C PHE A 48 6.71 -16.16 -1.51
N ASP A 49 7.70 -16.21 -2.40
CA ASP A 49 8.77 -15.22 -2.46
C ASP A 49 8.23 -13.92 -3.09
N ALA A 50 7.97 -12.93 -2.24
CA ALA A 50 7.45 -11.62 -2.62
C ALA A 50 8.54 -10.55 -2.78
N SER A 51 9.83 -10.93 -2.71
CA SER A 51 10.96 -10.00 -2.63
C SER A 51 10.92 -8.91 -3.71
N GLN A 52 10.52 -9.27 -4.94
CA GLN A 52 10.43 -8.33 -6.05
C GLN A 52 9.56 -7.10 -5.76
N TRP A 53 8.47 -7.25 -5.01
CA TRP A 53 7.54 -6.16 -4.75
C TRP A 53 8.11 -5.13 -3.75
N PHE A 54 9.03 -5.56 -2.89
CA PHE A 54 9.73 -4.70 -1.95
C PHE A 54 10.97 -4.08 -2.58
N THR A 55 11.74 -4.85 -3.36
CA THR A 55 12.95 -4.34 -4.02
C THR A 55 12.63 -3.33 -5.12
N GLN A 56 11.50 -3.48 -5.82
CA GLN A 56 10.97 -2.48 -6.76
C GLN A 56 10.38 -1.24 -6.08
N GLY A 57 10.33 -1.21 -4.74
CA GLY A 57 9.84 -0.07 -3.99
C GLY A 57 8.32 0.12 -4.03
N MET A 58 7.55 -0.91 -4.41
CA MET A 58 6.09 -0.82 -4.34
C MET A 58 5.61 -0.86 -2.88
N TYR A 59 6.25 -1.71 -2.07
CA TYR A 59 5.91 -1.92 -0.67
C TYR A 59 7.07 -1.63 0.29
N GLN A 60 6.70 -1.42 1.55
CA GLN A 60 7.58 -1.46 2.70
C GLN A 60 7.02 -2.42 3.76
N PRO A 61 7.89 -3.03 4.59
CA PRO A 61 7.46 -3.89 5.68
C PRO A 61 6.52 -3.18 6.65
N ARG A 62 5.58 -3.94 7.23
CA ARG A 62 4.69 -3.47 8.29
C ARG A 62 5.05 -4.18 9.60
N ASN A 63 5.65 -3.46 10.54
CA ASN A 63 6.14 -4.06 11.78
C ASN A 63 5.06 -3.99 12.87
N ILE A 64 4.17 -4.99 12.87
CA ILE A 64 3.01 -5.06 13.79
C ILE A 64 3.05 -6.27 14.72
N GLU A 65 4.02 -7.17 14.52
CA GLU A 65 4.19 -8.33 15.37
C GLU A 65 4.71 -7.92 16.75
N ALA A 66 4.39 -8.70 17.79
CA ALA A 66 4.74 -8.37 19.17
C ALA A 66 6.27 -8.30 19.41
N ASP A 67 7.05 -9.00 18.60
CA ASP A 67 8.51 -9.00 18.61
C ASP A 67 9.13 -7.85 17.79
N GLY A 68 8.31 -6.98 17.21
CA GLY A 68 8.73 -5.88 16.35
C GLY A 68 9.16 -6.30 14.95
N SER A 69 8.99 -7.58 14.59
CA SER A 69 9.29 -8.09 13.27
C SER A 69 8.27 -7.60 12.23
N ALA A 70 8.67 -7.70 10.96
CA ALA A 70 7.80 -7.42 9.84
C ALA A 70 6.73 -8.50 9.72
N SER A 71 5.48 -8.07 9.55
CA SER A 71 4.38 -8.98 9.23
C SER A 71 4.65 -9.69 7.91
N ASN A 72 4.40 -10.99 7.90
CA ASN A 72 4.43 -11.84 6.73
C ASN A 72 3.04 -11.97 6.07
N VAL A 73 2.03 -11.23 6.57
CA VAL A 73 0.66 -11.22 6.01
C VAL A 73 0.36 -9.88 5.35
N THR A 74 0.73 -8.78 6.01
CA THR A 74 0.37 -7.44 5.56
C THR A 74 1.60 -6.56 5.37
N MET A 75 1.50 -5.63 4.43
CA MET A 75 2.56 -4.69 4.06
C MET A 75 1.98 -3.28 3.87
N LEU A 76 2.84 -2.28 3.75
CA LEU A 76 2.43 -0.90 3.51
C LEU A 76 2.83 -0.44 2.11
N ARG A 77 1.90 0.17 1.39
CA ARG A 77 2.11 0.77 0.08
C ARG A 77 2.96 2.03 0.24
N ARG A 78 4.04 2.15 -0.54
CA ARG A 78 4.87 3.37 -0.53
C ARG A 78 4.19 4.55 -1.21
N GLN A 79 3.49 4.27 -2.32
CA GLN A 79 2.77 5.28 -3.09
C GLN A 79 1.39 4.76 -3.49
N LEU A 80 0.35 5.41 -2.97
CA LEU A 80 -1.03 5.09 -3.27
C LEU A 80 -1.43 5.67 -4.62
N LYS A 81 -2.16 4.88 -5.43
CA LYS A 81 -2.82 5.42 -6.62
C LYS A 81 -4.02 6.29 -6.19
N PRO A 82 -4.33 7.39 -6.88
CA PRO A 82 -5.55 8.16 -6.58
C PRO A 82 -6.82 7.34 -6.87
N PHE A 83 -7.95 7.77 -6.33
CA PHE A 83 -9.28 7.29 -6.72
C PHE A 83 -9.78 8.13 -7.91
N THR A 84 -10.42 7.48 -8.88
CA THR A 84 -11.09 8.16 -10.00
C THR A 84 -12.53 8.47 -9.63
N ALA A 85 -13.20 9.33 -10.40
CA ALA A 85 -14.63 9.60 -10.21
C ALA A 85 -15.48 8.32 -10.35
N GLU A 86 -15.12 7.43 -11.27
CA GLU A 86 -15.79 6.13 -11.46
C GLU A 86 -15.68 5.27 -10.20
N HIS A 87 -14.47 5.15 -9.63
CA HIS A 87 -14.30 4.40 -8.37
C HIS A 87 -15.12 5.00 -7.23
N LEU A 88 -15.17 6.33 -7.12
CA LEU A 88 -15.97 7.00 -6.09
C LEU A 88 -17.47 6.76 -6.27
N ALA A 89 -17.95 6.66 -7.51
CA ALA A 89 -19.35 6.37 -7.81
C ALA A 89 -19.76 4.92 -7.47
N GLU A 90 -18.80 3.99 -7.39
CA GLU A 90 -19.06 2.60 -6.98
C GLU A 90 -19.17 2.43 -5.45
N LEU A 91 -18.54 3.30 -4.67
CA LEU A 91 -18.44 3.16 -3.21
C LEU A 91 -19.79 3.08 -2.48
N PRO A 92 -20.86 3.83 -2.86
CA PRO A 92 -22.17 3.66 -2.26
C PRO A 92 -22.71 2.23 -2.39
N TYR A 93 -22.48 1.57 -3.53
CA TYR A 93 -22.94 0.20 -3.76
C TYR A 93 -22.15 -0.81 -2.92
N ILE A 94 -20.83 -0.62 -2.81
CA ILE A 94 -19.97 -1.44 -1.96
C ILE A 94 -20.35 -1.29 -0.50
N GLY A 95 -20.47 -0.04 -0.02
CA GLY A 95 -20.92 0.27 1.33
C GLY A 95 -22.29 -0.34 1.63
N SER A 96 -23.26 -0.15 0.74
CA SER A 96 -24.61 -0.70 0.88
C SER A 96 -24.63 -2.23 0.89
N SER A 97 -23.80 -2.89 0.06
CA SER A 97 -23.65 -4.35 0.04
C SER A 97 -23.16 -4.88 1.37
N GLU A 98 -22.03 -4.37 1.87
CA GLU A 98 -21.44 -4.89 3.11
C GLU A 98 -22.27 -4.55 4.34
N LEU A 99 -22.86 -3.35 4.38
CA LEU A 99 -23.80 -2.98 5.44
C LEU A 99 -25.04 -3.86 5.43
N ARG A 100 -25.57 -4.26 4.26
CA ARG A 100 -26.73 -5.16 4.19
C ARG A 100 -26.45 -6.54 4.77
N LYS A 101 -25.22 -7.04 4.64
CA LYS A 101 -24.82 -8.35 5.17
C LYS A 101 -24.77 -8.32 6.70
N GLU A 102 -24.16 -7.29 7.26
CA GLU A 102 -23.87 -7.19 8.70
C GLU A 102 -24.99 -6.49 9.50
N PHE A 103 -25.72 -5.57 8.86
CA PHE A 103 -26.76 -4.70 9.44
C PHE A 103 -27.98 -4.65 8.50
N PRO A 104 -28.70 -5.77 8.29
CA PRO A 104 -29.80 -5.85 7.34
C PRO A 104 -30.95 -4.88 7.66
N GLU A 105 -31.06 -4.45 8.92
CA GLU A 105 -32.08 -3.52 9.40
C GLU A 105 -31.82 -2.05 9.01
N LEU A 106 -30.58 -1.70 8.66
CA LEU A 106 -30.17 -0.32 8.40
C LEU A 106 -30.80 0.21 7.10
N ASP A 107 -31.44 1.38 7.16
CA ASP A 107 -31.84 2.09 5.95
C ASP A 107 -30.59 2.66 5.26
N ARG A 108 -30.32 2.17 4.05
CA ARG A 108 -29.23 2.69 3.19
C ARG A 108 -29.76 3.37 1.93
N THR A 109 -31.03 3.80 1.93
CA THR A 109 -31.64 4.53 0.80
C THR A 109 -30.92 5.86 0.58
N THR A 110 -30.63 6.61 1.65
CA THR A 110 -29.87 7.87 1.57
C THR A 110 -28.46 7.69 1.00
N LEU A 111 -27.78 6.59 1.36
CA LEU A 111 -26.47 6.26 0.80
C LEU A 111 -26.52 6.08 -0.72
N LEU A 112 -27.60 5.51 -1.25
CA LEU A 112 -27.73 5.20 -2.68
C LEU A 112 -28.27 6.37 -3.48
N ASP A 113 -29.29 7.06 -2.96
CA ASP A 113 -30.00 8.11 -3.69
C ASP A 113 -29.26 9.46 -3.62
N THR A 114 -28.63 9.76 -2.49
CA THR A 114 -27.96 11.04 -2.21
C THR A 114 -26.67 10.82 -1.41
N PRO A 115 -25.69 10.09 -1.97
CA PRO A 115 -24.43 9.81 -1.27
C PRO A 115 -23.72 11.10 -0.84
N PRO A 116 -23.09 11.12 0.35
CA PRO A 116 -22.24 12.23 0.74
C PRO A 116 -21.00 12.30 -0.16
N GLU A 117 -20.22 13.38 -0.06
CA GLU A 117 -18.88 13.43 -0.66
C GLU A 117 -18.01 12.35 0.00
N LEU A 118 -17.48 11.42 -0.81
CA LEU A 118 -16.76 10.24 -0.32
C LEU A 118 -15.24 10.32 -0.43
N SER A 119 -14.67 11.25 -1.22
CA SER A 119 -13.22 11.30 -1.44
C SER A 119 -12.43 11.53 -0.15
N HIS A 120 -12.94 12.35 0.79
CA HIS A 120 -12.30 12.54 2.09
C HIS A 120 -12.70 11.50 3.14
N ARG A 121 -13.59 10.55 2.81
CA ARG A 121 -14.08 9.50 3.71
C ARG A 121 -13.39 8.15 3.53
N ILE A 122 -12.35 8.10 2.72
CA ILE A 122 -11.55 6.89 2.45
C ILE A 122 -10.21 6.98 3.20
N ARG A 123 -9.77 5.90 3.84
CA ARG A 123 -8.43 5.80 4.45
C ARG A 123 -7.76 4.48 4.09
N TYR A 124 -6.53 4.57 3.59
CA TYR A 124 -5.67 3.40 3.41
C TYR A 124 -5.35 2.75 4.76
N THR A 125 -5.32 1.42 4.81
CA THR A 125 -4.95 0.69 6.04
C THR A 125 -3.73 -0.21 5.86
N TYR A 126 -3.72 -1.08 4.85
CA TYR A 126 -2.61 -1.98 4.55
C TYR A 126 -2.78 -2.57 3.15
N SER A 127 -1.80 -3.35 2.70
CA SER A 127 -1.90 -4.19 1.51
C SER A 127 -1.64 -5.65 1.89
N ALA A 128 -2.23 -6.58 1.14
CA ALA A 128 -2.02 -8.01 1.30
C ALA A 128 -2.05 -8.70 -0.08
N PHE A 129 -1.57 -9.94 -0.17
CA PHE A 129 -1.70 -10.73 -1.39
C PHE A 129 -2.97 -11.57 -1.35
N ALA A 130 -3.84 -11.45 -2.35
CA ALA A 130 -5.01 -12.32 -2.47
C ALA A 130 -4.61 -13.71 -3.00
N GLU A 131 -3.65 -13.72 -3.92
CA GLU A 131 -3.02 -14.89 -4.53
C GLU A 131 -1.52 -14.56 -4.75
N PRO A 132 -0.65 -15.55 -5.07
CA PRO A 132 0.74 -15.27 -5.39
C PRO A 132 0.85 -14.20 -6.48
N ASN A 133 1.61 -13.13 -6.18
CA ASN A 133 1.79 -11.99 -7.08
C ASN A 133 0.51 -11.21 -7.47
N LYS A 134 -0.58 -11.36 -6.71
CA LYS A 134 -1.82 -10.58 -6.88
C LYS A 134 -2.06 -9.70 -5.65
N PRO A 135 -1.39 -8.53 -5.57
CA PRO A 135 -1.55 -7.65 -4.43
C PRO A 135 -2.87 -6.86 -4.47
N GLU A 136 -3.45 -6.67 -3.29
CA GLU A 136 -4.61 -5.83 -3.05
C GLU A 136 -4.26 -4.73 -2.03
N ASP A 137 -4.74 -3.51 -2.27
CA ASP A 137 -4.68 -2.42 -1.30
C ASP A 137 -6.03 -2.32 -0.57
N TYR A 138 -5.99 -2.33 0.76
CA TYR A 138 -7.15 -2.29 1.64
C TYR A 138 -7.39 -0.88 2.18
N TYR A 139 -8.66 -0.50 2.22
CA TYR A 139 -9.13 0.81 2.63
C TYR A 139 -10.37 0.70 3.51
N TYR A 140 -10.52 1.64 4.44
CA TYR A 140 -11.78 1.88 5.11
C TYR A 140 -12.54 3.02 4.42
N LEU A 141 -13.84 2.79 4.19
CA LEU A 141 -14.84 3.80 3.88
C LEU A 141 -15.63 4.12 5.15
N TYR A 142 -15.66 5.39 5.53
CA TYR A 142 -16.32 5.87 6.74
C TYR A 142 -17.69 6.48 6.45
N LEU A 143 -18.75 5.81 6.88
CA LEU A 143 -20.14 6.18 6.61
C LEU A 143 -20.86 6.55 7.91
N GLU A 144 -21.73 7.55 7.83
CA GLU A 144 -22.67 7.88 8.89
C GLU A 144 -24.09 7.75 8.34
N LEU A 145 -24.88 6.86 8.94
CA LEU A 145 -26.26 6.56 8.52
C LEU A 145 -27.12 6.45 9.78
N GLU A 146 -28.27 7.12 9.79
CA GLU A 146 -29.17 7.15 10.96
C GLU A 146 -28.48 7.58 12.27
N GLY A 147 -27.46 8.45 12.18
CA GLY A 147 -26.64 8.87 13.32
C GLY A 147 -25.67 7.81 13.86
N ARG A 148 -25.58 6.64 13.20
CA ARG A 148 -24.64 5.55 13.50
C ARG A 148 -23.43 5.65 12.58
N LYS A 149 -22.26 5.27 13.11
CA LYS A 149 -20.97 5.38 12.43
C LYS A 149 -20.45 4.00 12.03
N PHE A 150 -20.10 3.84 10.76
CA PHE A 150 -19.65 2.57 10.20
C PHE A 150 -18.29 2.70 9.51
N ALA A 151 -17.42 1.72 9.76
CA ALA A 151 -16.20 1.51 8.99
C ALA A 151 -16.39 0.29 8.09
N VAL A 152 -16.44 0.53 6.77
CA VAL A 152 -16.56 -0.51 5.75
C VAL A 152 -15.18 -0.78 5.16
N LEU A 153 -14.67 -2.00 5.31
CA LEU A 153 -13.43 -2.42 4.66
C LEU A 153 -13.74 -2.83 3.23
N PHE A 154 -12.97 -2.30 2.30
CA PHE A 154 -12.93 -2.75 0.92
C PHE A 154 -11.49 -2.84 0.46
N SER A 155 -11.26 -3.59 -0.61
CA SER A 155 -9.96 -3.62 -1.28
C SER A 155 -10.11 -3.23 -2.74
N ARG A 156 -8.97 -2.99 -3.39
CA ARG A 156 -8.87 -2.84 -4.84
C ARG A 156 -7.58 -3.48 -5.32
N ASP A 157 -7.55 -3.82 -6.60
CA ASP A 157 -6.35 -4.32 -7.25
C ASP A 157 -5.23 -3.28 -7.17
N ALA A 158 -4.09 -3.67 -6.63
CA ALA A 158 -3.00 -2.75 -6.31
C ALA A 158 -2.17 -2.35 -7.55
N LEU A 159 -2.25 -3.13 -8.64
CA LEU A 159 -1.47 -2.91 -9.87
C LEU A 159 -2.19 -1.93 -10.80
N THR A 160 -3.48 -2.18 -11.02
CA THR A 160 -4.36 -1.39 -11.88
C THR A 160 -4.98 -0.22 -11.11
N GLY A 161 -5.31 -0.42 -9.84
CA GLY A 161 -6.06 0.53 -9.01
C GLY A 161 -7.58 0.40 -9.11
N GLY A 162 -8.10 -0.59 -9.84
CA GLY A 162 -9.53 -0.84 -10.05
C GLY A 162 -10.05 -2.09 -9.31
N ASN A 163 -11.21 -2.62 -9.73
CA ASN A 163 -11.86 -3.81 -9.16
C ASN A 163 -12.12 -3.69 -7.65
N LEU A 164 -12.91 -2.70 -7.26
CA LEU A 164 -13.22 -2.47 -5.86
C LEU A 164 -14.08 -3.62 -5.33
N THR A 165 -13.67 -4.21 -4.20
CA THR A 165 -14.32 -5.39 -3.61
C THR A 165 -14.61 -5.15 -2.14
N GLY A 166 -15.88 -5.26 -1.74
CA GLY A 166 -16.28 -5.20 -0.33
C GLY A 166 -15.74 -6.39 0.47
N LYS A 167 -15.36 -6.15 1.73
CA LYS A 167 -14.76 -7.20 2.60
C LYS A 167 -15.55 -7.39 3.89
N ASN A 168 -15.81 -6.32 4.61
CA ASN A 168 -16.64 -6.35 5.82
C ASN A 168 -17.20 -4.96 6.16
N ALA A 169 -18.14 -4.92 7.09
CA ALA A 169 -18.60 -3.69 7.72
C ALA A 169 -18.59 -3.86 9.24
N SER A 170 -18.27 -2.77 9.95
CA SER A 170 -18.33 -2.75 11.41
C SER A 170 -18.89 -1.43 11.90
N GLU A 171 -19.69 -1.49 12.96
CA GLU A 171 -20.18 -0.31 13.66
C GLU A 171 -19.13 0.19 14.64
N VAL A 172 -18.84 1.49 14.59
CA VAL A 172 -17.92 2.19 15.48
C VAL A 172 -18.73 2.75 16.64
N ARG A 173 -18.62 2.11 17.81
CA ARG A 173 -19.43 2.42 19.00
C ARG A 173 -18.61 2.31 20.28
N GLY A 174 -18.95 3.14 21.25
CA GLY A 174 -18.25 3.18 22.54
C GLY A 174 -16.74 3.44 22.42
N ASP A 175 -16.03 3.22 23.52
CA ASP A 175 -14.62 3.60 23.67
C ASP A 175 -13.65 2.42 23.65
N TYR A 176 -13.97 1.37 22.87
CA TYR A 176 -13.08 0.22 22.71
C TYR A 176 -11.74 0.63 22.09
N ALA A 177 -10.63 0.17 22.66
CA ALA A 177 -9.27 0.49 22.19
C ALA A 177 -9.04 0.09 20.73
N ALA A 178 -9.58 -1.06 20.32
CA ALA A 178 -9.49 -1.56 18.94
C ALA A 178 -10.13 -0.63 17.89
N GLN A 179 -11.06 0.24 18.30
CA GLN A 179 -11.75 1.17 17.41
C GLN A 179 -11.22 2.62 17.49
N ALA A 180 -10.14 2.86 18.25
CA ALA A 180 -9.61 4.21 18.45
C ALA A 180 -9.23 4.90 17.12
N ALA A 181 -8.59 4.18 16.20
CA ALA A 181 -8.23 4.71 14.89
C ALA A 181 -9.46 5.11 14.06
N HIS A 182 -10.55 4.34 14.14
CA HIS A 182 -11.80 4.67 13.44
C HIS A 182 -12.47 5.91 14.05
N ARG A 183 -12.51 6.02 15.38
CA ARG A 183 -13.03 7.23 16.05
C ARG A 183 -12.25 8.47 15.66
N GLN A 184 -10.92 8.38 15.64
CA GLN A 184 -10.06 9.47 15.18
C GLN A 184 -10.39 9.87 13.73
N ALA A 185 -10.50 8.91 12.82
CA ALA A 185 -10.84 9.19 11.43
C ALA A 185 -12.18 9.94 11.29
N PHE A 186 -13.21 9.53 12.06
CA PHE A 186 -14.48 10.25 12.08
C PHE A 186 -14.36 11.69 12.61
N SER A 187 -13.53 11.92 13.63
CA SER A 187 -13.26 13.27 14.14
C SER A 187 -12.60 14.17 13.09
N GLU A 188 -11.59 13.64 12.38
CA GLU A 188 -10.91 14.36 11.29
C GLU A 188 -11.85 14.68 10.13
N ILE A 189 -12.70 13.72 9.73
CA ILE A 189 -13.71 13.90 8.69
C ILE A 189 -14.70 14.99 9.08
N ALA A 190 -15.24 14.94 10.30
CA ALA A 190 -16.18 15.95 10.79
C ALA A 190 -15.55 17.35 10.83
N GLU A 191 -14.27 17.46 11.20
CA GLU A 191 -13.56 18.73 11.17
C GLU A 191 -13.39 19.26 9.75
N HIS A 192 -13.03 18.40 8.79
CA HIS A 192 -12.92 18.75 7.39
C HIS A 192 -14.25 19.26 6.81
N GLU A 193 -15.33 18.53 7.07
CA GLU A 193 -16.67 18.89 6.58
C GLU A 193 -17.21 20.18 7.20
N ARG A 194 -16.86 20.47 8.46
CA ARG A 194 -17.18 21.74 9.10
C ARG A 194 -16.43 22.91 8.47
N LYS A 195 -15.17 22.72 8.08
CA LYS A 195 -14.33 23.77 7.44
C LYS A 195 -14.75 24.05 5.99
N ALA A 196 -15.43 23.11 5.34
CA ALA A 196 -15.88 23.23 3.96
C ALA A 196 -17.27 23.90 3.80
N ARG A 197 -17.96 24.21 4.91
CA ARG A 197 -19.24 24.93 4.96
C ARG A 197 -19.02 26.41 5.23
#